data_AF-A0A9K3NZ79-F1
#
_entry.id   AF-A0A9K3NZ79-F1
#
_cell.length_a   1.000
_cell.length_b   1.000
_cell.length_c   1.000
_cell.angle_alpha   90.00
_cell.angle_beta   90.00
_cell.angle_gamma   90.00
#
_symmetry.space_group_name_H-M   'P 1'
#
loop_
_entity.id
_entity.type
_entity.pdbx_description
1 polymer ?
#
loop_
_entity_poly.entity_id
_entity_poly.type
_entity_poly.pdbx_seq_one_letter_code
_entity_poly.pdbx_strand_id
1 'polypeptide(L)'
;MTINLAQALGAKTLASPSLAANAASHATLGGINYASGASGILEGTGSLFVGRLPLRTQIDNFEVSRAEMVKMMGENGTQDHLKNAIFSITIGSNDIITYFLPNLPFVGNYDVTPSTLQDIMVSNMTFHIKRLHKLGARKIVIVDIGPLGCIPFVRSIHFLPVGKCHEEMNTLIRGYNQKLRTAVHRLNQEKGSGSVFVYANSYQVINMMLQNYRDYGFENVNDPCCGEFFPLSFCLRIGDENEISTSICDDRSKYLFWDSYHPSQAANFIIAQHMLNGNENICSPLNVRQLHNYKL
;
A
#
# COMPACT_ATOMS: atom_id res chain seq x y z
N MET A 1 3.33 -1.98 -6.79
CA MET A 1 3.97 -0.64 -6.70
C MET A 1 5.37 -0.69 -6.07
N THR A 2 5.54 -1.10 -4.80
CA THR A 2 6.85 -1.07 -4.10
C THR A 2 7.97 -1.81 -4.81
N ILE A 3 7.66 -2.94 -5.46
CA ILE A 3 8.59 -3.68 -6.31
C ILE A 3 9.12 -2.81 -7.47
N ASN A 4 8.23 -2.09 -8.16
CA ASN A 4 8.62 -1.20 -9.26
C ASN A 4 9.51 -0.05 -8.76
N LEU A 5 9.25 0.47 -7.55
CA LEU A 5 10.14 1.48 -6.92
C LEU A 5 11.54 0.91 -6.71
N ALA A 6 11.65 -0.26 -6.09
CA ALA A 6 12.93 -0.90 -5.82
C ALA A 6 13.72 -1.18 -7.12
N GLN A 7 13.07 -1.76 -8.13
CA GLN A 7 13.68 -2.04 -9.43
C GLN A 7 14.17 -0.76 -10.12
N ALA A 8 13.37 0.32 -10.10
CA ALA A 8 13.75 1.60 -10.69
C ALA A 8 14.87 2.33 -9.94
N LEU A 9 15.15 1.93 -8.70
CA LEU A 9 16.30 2.38 -7.91
C LEU A 9 17.52 1.45 -8.03
N GLY A 10 17.44 0.40 -8.87
CA GLY A 10 18.56 -0.49 -9.16
C GLY A 10 18.61 -1.75 -8.30
N ALA A 11 17.54 -2.11 -7.59
CA ALA A 11 17.47 -3.40 -6.91
C ALA A 11 17.61 -4.54 -7.93
N LYS A 12 18.62 -5.40 -7.73
CA LYS A 12 18.94 -6.51 -8.64
C LYS A 12 18.05 -7.74 -8.41
N THR A 13 17.51 -7.88 -7.21
CA THR A 13 16.60 -8.97 -6.84
C THR A 13 15.34 -8.40 -6.21
N LEU A 14 14.24 -9.15 -6.33
CA LEU A 14 12.98 -8.81 -5.69
C LEU A 14 13.07 -9.04 -4.18
N ALA A 15 12.40 -8.17 -3.42
CA ALA A 15 12.27 -8.35 -1.98
C ALA A 15 11.56 -9.69 -1.68
N SER A 16 12.20 -10.53 -0.88
CA SER A 16 11.66 -11.86 -0.54
C SER A 16 10.51 -11.71 0.47
N PRO A 17 9.40 -12.46 0.34
CA PRO A 17 8.37 -12.49 1.38
C PRO A 17 8.95 -12.86 2.74
N SER A 18 8.56 -12.19 3.82
CA SER A 18 9.17 -12.37 5.14
C SER A 18 9.01 -13.77 5.73
N LEU A 19 8.01 -14.53 5.29
CA LEU A 19 7.75 -15.90 5.72
C LEU A 19 8.41 -16.95 4.80
N ALA A 20 9.13 -16.53 3.75
CA ALA A 20 9.88 -17.46 2.91
C ALA A 20 11.10 -18.02 3.67
N ALA A 21 11.41 -19.30 3.46
CA ALA A 21 12.50 -19.99 4.17
C ALA A 21 13.88 -19.32 4.02
N ASN A 22 14.08 -18.50 2.98
CA ASN A 22 15.32 -17.79 2.65
C ASN A 22 15.21 -16.26 2.79
N ALA A 23 14.19 -15.75 3.50
CA ALA A 23 13.97 -14.30 3.63
C ALA A 23 15.16 -13.56 4.27
N ALA A 24 15.78 -14.16 5.30
CA ALA A 24 16.90 -13.56 6.03
C ALA A 24 18.20 -13.49 5.19
N SER A 25 18.49 -14.52 4.39
CA SER A 25 19.69 -14.55 3.55
C SER A 25 19.59 -13.63 2.32
N HIS A 26 18.37 -13.34 1.86
CA HIS A 26 18.11 -12.40 0.76
C HIS A 26 17.91 -10.94 1.19
N ALA A 27 17.77 -10.69 2.49
CA ALA A 27 17.56 -9.36 3.05
C ALA A 27 18.64 -8.36 2.58
N THR A 28 19.89 -8.82 2.48
CA THR A 28 21.05 -8.03 2.08
C THR A 28 21.18 -7.84 0.56
N LEU A 29 20.42 -8.59 -0.26
CA LEU A 29 20.53 -8.56 -1.73
C LEU A 29 19.40 -7.76 -2.40
N GLY A 30 18.19 -7.78 -1.84
CA GLY A 30 17.01 -7.15 -2.47
C GLY A 30 15.93 -6.65 -1.51
N GLY A 31 16.16 -6.75 -0.19
CA GLY A 31 15.20 -6.38 0.86
C GLY A 31 14.20 -7.48 1.20
N ILE A 32 13.28 -7.17 2.12
CA ILE A 32 12.25 -8.09 2.62
C ILE A 32 10.88 -7.45 2.43
N ASN A 33 9.91 -8.22 1.94
CA ASN A 33 8.52 -7.84 1.83
C ASN A 33 7.69 -8.43 2.98
N TYR A 34 7.25 -7.56 3.89
CA TYR A 34 6.39 -7.93 5.02
C TYR A 34 4.89 -7.78 4.72
N ALA A 35 4.52 -7.27 3.54
CA ALA A 35 3.12 -7.02 3.21
C ALA A 35 2.31 -8.32 3.16
N SER A 36 1.10 -8.26 3.69
CA SER A 36 0.12 -9.36 3.66
C SER A 36 -1.15 -8.90 2.95
N GLY A 37 -1.68 -9.75 2.06
CA GLY A 37 -3.02 -9.55 1.50
C GLY A 37 -4.08 -9.46 2.59
N ALA A 38 -5.17 -8.73 2.30
CA ALA A 38 -6.29 -8.45 3.22
C ALA A 38 -5.93 -7.74 4.54
N SER A 39 -4.67 -7.36 4.75
CA SER A 39 -4.22 -6.73 5.98
C SER A 39 -4.64 -5.27 6.10
N GLY A 40 -4.84 -4.82 7.33
CA GLY A 40 -5.11 -3.43 7.67
C GLY A 40 -4.16 -2.88 8.73
N ILE A 41 -4.31 -1.58 8.96
CA ILE A 41 -3.69 -0.88 10.09
C ILE A 41 -4.26 -1.42 11.40
N LEU A 42 -5.57 -1.70 11.43
CA LEU A 42 -6.27 -2.15 12.62
C LEU A 42 -6.19 -3.67 12.77
N GLU A 43 -6.05 -4.12 14.01
CA GLU A 43 -5.88 -5.54 14.32
C GLU A 43 -7.07 -6.39 13.84
N GLY A 44 -8.28 -5.86 13.78
CA GLY A 44 -9.48 -6.60 13.34
C GLY A 44 -9.64 -6.75 11.82
N THR A 45 -9.00 -5.88 11.03
CA THR A 45 -9.26 -5.76 9.59
C THR A 45 -8.88 -7.02 8.82
N GLY A 46 -9.83 -7.55 8.05
CA GLY A 46 -9.64 -8.76 7.25
C GLY A 46 -9.63 -10.05 8.08
N SER A 47 -10.21 -10.06 9.28
CA SER A 47 -10.34 -11.25 10.14
C SER A 47 -11.02 -12.44 9.46
N LEU A 48 -11.88 -12.20 8.47
CA LEU A 48 -12.49 -13.26 7.66
C LEU A 48 -11.49 -14.04 6.80
N PHE A 49 -10.39 -13.40 6.41
CA PHE A 49 -9.39 -14.00 5.54
C PHE A 49 -8.33 -14.66 6.44
N VAL A 50 -8.38 -15.98 6.54
CA VAL A 50 -7.42 -16.79 7.32
C VAL A 50 -5.99 -16.48 6.85
N GLY A 51 -5.05 -16.35 7.78
CA GLY A 51 -3.62 -16.20 7.47
C GLY A 51 -3.15 -14.77 7.16
N ARG A 52 -3.99 -13.74 7.35
CA ARG A 52 -3.53 -12.34 7.24
C ARG A 52 -2.60 -11.92 8.38
N LEU A 53 -1.66 -11.02 8.08
CA LEU A 53 -0.76 -10.42 9.07
C LEU A 53 -1.07 -8.92 9.23
N PRO A 54 -1.70 -8.46 10.32
CA PRO A 54 -1.95 -7.03 10.56
C PRO A 54 -0.64 -6.25 10.63
N LEU A 55 -0.69 -4.91 10.47
CA LEU A 55 0.50 -4.05 10.47
C LEU A 55 1.42 -4.29 11.68
N ARG A 56 0.84 -4.52 12.86
CA ARG A 56 1.60 -4.88 14.06
C ARG A 56 2.46 -6.12 13.86
N THR A 57 1.88 -7.21 13.36
CA THR A 57 2.59 -8.47 13.09
C THR A 57 3.63 -8.33 11.99
N GLN A 58 3.37 -7.50 10.96
CA GLN A 58 4.39 -7.20 9.94
C GLN A 58 5.61 -6.52 10.54
N ILE A 59 5.42 -5.62 11.52
CA ILE A 59 6.51 -4.96 12.25
C ILE A 59 7.17 -5.91 13.25
N ASP A 60 6.41 -6.81 13.90
CA ASP A 60 6.96 -7.88 14.74
C ASP A 60 7.94 -8.75 13.92
N ASN A 61 7.55 -9.12 12.69
CA ASN A 61 8.40 -9.88 11.78
C ASN A 61 9.67 -9.10 11.36
N PHE A 62 9.56 -7.79 11.19
CA PHE A 62 10.73 -6.94 10.93
C PHE A 62 11.66 -6.89 12.16
N GLU A 63 11.13 -6.84 13.38
CA GLU A 63 11.93 -6.86 14.61
C GLU A 63 12.73 -8.17 14.72
N VAL A 64 12.13 -9.32 14.37
CA VAL A 64 12.85 -10.60 14.26
C VAL A 64 13.96 -10.52 13.20
N SER A 65 13.66 -9.98 12.02
CA SER A 65 14.64 -9.84 10.94
C SER A 65 15.82 -8.95 11.35
N ARG A 66 15.55 -7.85 12.07
CA ARG A 66 16.55 -6.96 12.64
C ARG A 66 17.43 -7.70 13.66
N ALA A 67 16.85 -8.51 14.53
CA ALA A 67 17.63 -9.29 15.50
C ALA A 67 18.62 -10.24 14.79
N GLU A 68 18.21 -10.86 13.67
CA GLU A 68 19.13 -11.65 12.84
C GLU A 68 20.21 -10.80 12.18
N MET A 69 19.89 -9.59 11.68
CA MET A 69 20.90 -8.66 11.19
C MET A 69 21.93 -8.32 12.28
N VAL A 70 21.49 -8.04 13.50
CA VAL A 70 22.38 -7.74 14.63
C VAL A 70 23.31 -8.92 14.94
N LYS A 71 22.82 -10.16 14.87
CA LYS A 71 23.68 -11.35 15.03
C LYS A 71 24.74 -11.45 13.93
N MET A 72 24.41 -11.08 12.69
CA MET A 72 25.30 -11.21 11.54
C MET A 72 26.33 -10.08 11.41
N MET A 73 25.95 -8.82 11.65
CA MET A 73 26.79 -7.64 11.39
C MET A 73 26.97 -6.71 12.59
N GLY A 74 26.48 -7.11 13.77
CA GLY A 74 26.51 -6.30 14.98
C GLY A 74 25.48 -5.16 14.98
N GLU A 75 25.31 -4.52 16.13
CA GLU A 75 24.34 -3.43 16.31
C GLU A 75 24.69 -2.21 15.45
N ASN A 76 25.96 -1.75 15.46
CA ASN A 76 26.39 -0.60 14.66
C ASN A 76 26.25 -0.87 13.15
N GLY A 77 26.69 -2.03 12.67
CA GLY A 77 26.55 -2.41 11.27
C GLY A 77 25.08 -2.49 10.83
N THR A 78 24.20 -2.98 11.72
CA THR A 78 22.76 -3.02 11.45
C THR A 78 22.18 -1.61 11.37
N GLN A 79 22.55 -0.70 12.30
CA GLN A 79 22.09 0.68 12.26
C GLN A 79 22.53 1.40 10.98
N ASP A 80 23.79 1.23 10.57
CA ASP A 80 24.32 1.80 9.33
C ASP A 80 23.63 1.23 8.09
N HIS A 81 23.33 -0.07 8.09
CA HIS A 81 22.56 -0.70 7.02
C HIS A 81 21.13 -0.13 6.92
N LEU A 82 20.40 -0.11 8.04
CA LEU A 82 19.01 0.36 8.08
C LEU A 82 18.86 1.86 7.84
N LYS A 83 19.87 2.67 8.16
CA LYS A 83 19.94 4.10 7.85
C LYS A 83 19.87 4.36 6.34
N ASN A 84 20.39 3.43 5.53
CA ASN A 84 20.39 3.53 4.07
C ASN A 84 19.17 2.87 3.41
N ALA A 85 18.47 1.97 4.13
CA ALA A 85 17.27 1.30 3.64
C ALA A 85 16.06 2.26 3.56
N ILE A 86 15.21 2.06 2.55
CA ILE A 86 13.91 2.73 2.43
C ILE A 86 12.82 1.75 2.87
N PHE A 87 12.02 2.17 3.84
CA PHE A 87 10.84 1.45 4.30
C PHE A 87 9.61 2.04 3.61
N SER A 88 8.87 1.22 2.88
CA SER A 88 7.63 1.64 2.23
C SER A 88 6.43 1.02 2.92
N ILE A 89 5.49 1.85 3.37
CA ILE A 89 4.26 1.42 4.04
C ILE A 89 3.08 1.76 3.12
N THR A 90 2.32 0.75 2.71
CA THR A 90 1.13 0.89 1.85
C THR A 90 0.04 -0.02 2.39
N ILE A 91 -0.78 0.52 3.29
CA ILE A 91 -1.79 -0.22 4.06
C ILE A 91 -2.84 0.76 4.57
N GLY A 92 -4.06 0.28 4.80
CA GLY A 92 -5.21 1.12 5.19
C GLY A 92 -6.45 0.86 4.36
N SER A 93 -6.30 0.43 3.11
CA SER A 93 -7.42 0.26 2.18
C SER A 93 -8.45 -0.75 2.68
N ASN A 94 -7.99 -1.85 3.27
CA ASN A 94 -8.89 -2.88 3.82
C ASN A 94 -9.64 -2.38 5.05
N ASP A 95 -9.08 -1.48 5.85
CA ASP A 95 -9.78 -0.90 7.01
C ASP A 95 -10.98 -0.08 6.53
N ILE A 96 -10.80 0.70 5.46
CA ILE A 96 -11.88 1.47 4.83
C ILE A 96 -12.90 0.55 4.17
N ILE A 97 -12.48 -0.45 3.38
CA ILE A 97 -13.42 -1.38 2.75
C ILE A 97 -14.25 -2.07 3.82
N THR A 98 -13.63 -2.58 4.89
CA THR A 98 -14.32 -3.26 5.99
C THR A 98 -15.35 -2.35 6.65
N TYR A 99 -15.05 -1.05 6.82
CA TYR A 99 -15.99 -0.08 7.37
C TYR A 99 -17.27 0.09 6.53
N PHE A 100 -17.18 -0.04 5.20
CA PHE A 100 -18.32 0.11 4.29
C PHE A 100 -19.02 -1.20 3.93
N LEU A 101 -18.49 -2.35 4.36
CA LEU A 101 -19.17 -3.63 4.17
C LEU A 101 -20.39 -3.72 5.10
N PRO A 102 -21.52 -4.27 4.63
CA PRO A 102 -22.69 -4.49 5.48
C PRO A 102 -22.33 -5.41 6.66
N ASN A 103 -23.04 -5.22 7.78
CA ASN A 103 -22.87 -5.99 9.01
C ASN A 103 -22.96 -7.50 8.75
N LEU A 104 -21.81 -8.13 8.58
CA LEU A 104 -21.70 -9.58 8.57
C LEU A 104 -21.48 -10.03 10.03
N PRO A 105 -22.17 -11.06 10.53
CA PRO A 105 -22.12 -11.48 11.94
C PRO A 105 -20.71 -11.85 12.47
N PHE A 106 -19.69 -11.86 11.60
CA PHE A 106 -18.29 -12.19 11.92
C PHE A 106 -17.29 -11.11 11.46
N VAL A 107 -17.75 -10.05 10.80
CA VAL A 107 -16.94 -8.87 10.46
C VAL A 107 -17.23 -7.84 11.54
N GLY A 108 -16.22 -7.57 12.37
CA GLY A 108 -16.36 -6.63 13.47
C GLY A 108 -16.99 -5.33 12.99
N ASN A 109 -18.02 -4.89 13.72
CA ASN A 109 -18.71 -3.65 13.40
C ASN A 109 -17.82 -2.49 13.84
N TYR A 110 -17.54 -1.56 12.94
CA TYR A 110 -16.96 -0.27 13.32
C TYR A 110 -18.11 0.67 13.63
N ASP A 111 -18.70 0.51 14.82
CA ASP A 111 -19.76 1.40 15.31
C ASP A 111 -19.17 2.75 15.77
N VAL A 112 -18.54 3.45 14.83
CA VAL A 112 -17.85 4.71 15.03
C VAL A 112 -18.11 5.64 13.86
N THR A 113 -18.07 6.95 14.12
CA THR A 113 -18.21 7.95 13.06
C THR A 113 -17.03 7.90 12.08
N PRO A 114 -17.20 8.37 10.82
CA PRO A 114 -16.10 8.48 9.87
C PRO A 114 -14.88 9.24 10.43
N SER A 115 -15.09 10.35 11.16
CA SER A 115 -13.98 11.09 11.77
C SER A 115 -13.25 10.27 12.83
N THR A 116 -14.01 9.57 13.70
CA THR A 116 -13.44 8.70 14.72
C THR A 116 -12.60 7.58 14.11
N LEU A 117 -13.08 6.94 13.04
CA LEU A 117 -12.30 5.92 12.31
C LEU A 117 -10.99 6.51 11.78
N GLN A 118 -11.06 7.67 11.11
CA GLN A 118 -9.87 8.33 10.59
C GLN A 118 -8.85 8.62 11.70
N ASP A 119 -9.30 9.09 12.86
CA ASP A 119 -8.44 9.38 14.01
C ASP A 119 -7.78 8.12 14.57
N ILE A 120 -8.55 7.02 14.70
CA ILE A 120 -8.04 5.72 15.15
C ILE A 120 -6.98 5.20 14.18
N MET A 121 -7.25 5.25 12.87
CA MET A 121 -6.31 4.78 11.85
C MET A 121 -5.01 5.61 11.82
N VAL A 122 -5.11 6.94 11.90
CA VAL A 122 -3.92 7.82 11.93
C VAL A 122 -3.12 7.64 13.21
N SER A 123 -3.79 7.47 14.35
CA SER A 123 -3.14 7.19 15.64
C SER A 123 -2.34 5.88 15.59
N ASN A 124 -2.96 4.79 15.13
CA ASN A 124 -2.30 3.49 15.01
C ASN A 124 -1.16 3.53 13.98
N MET A 125 -1.37 4.14 12.82
CA MET A 125 -0.30 4.32 11.81
C MET A 125 0.89 5.08 12.41
N THR A 126 0.64 6.18 13.12
CA THR A 126 1.69 6.99 13.75
C THR A 126 2.44 6.20 14.83
N PHE A 127 1.72 5.41 15.63
CA PHE A 127 2.32 4.51 16.61
C PHE A 127 3.27 3.50 15.95
N HIS A 128 2.83 2.85 14.88
CA HIS A 128 3.62 1.88 14.11
C HIS A 128 4.84 2.50 13.44
N ILE A 129 4.72 3.70 12.86
CA ILE A 129 5.85 4.45 12.31
C ILE A 129 6.87 4.79 13.41
N LYS A 130 6.42 5.24 14.59
CA LYS A 130 7.30 5.51 15.73
C LYS A 130 8.00 4.23 16.22
N ARG A 131 7.35 3.07 16.15
CA ARG A 131 7.97 1.78 16.47
C ARG A 131 9.03 1.37 15.45
N LEU A 132 8.75 1.47 14.15
CA LEU A 132 9.75 1.23 13.09
C LEU A 132 10.97 2.14 13.25
N HIS A 133 10.75 3.42 13.57
CA HIS A 133 11.83 4.36 13.85
C HIS A 133 12.68 3.92 15.05
N LYS A 134 12.06 3.45 16.15
CA LYS A 134 12.81 2.88 17.29
C LYS A 134 13.66 1.67 16.90
N LEU A 135 13.18 0.87 15.94
CA LEU A 135 13.90 -0.28 15.40
C LEU A 135 15.02 0.08 14.41
N GLY A 136 15.23 1.36 14.10
CA GLY A 136 16.36 1.80 13.26
C GLY A 136 15.96 2.29 11.86
N ALA A 137 14.68 2.25 11.49
CA ALA A 137 14.23 2.84 10.24
C ALA A 137 14.44 4.37 10.26
N ARG A 138 15.01 4.92 9.18
CA ARG A 138 15.28 6.36 9.05
C ARG A 138 14.66 7.00 7.81
N LYS A 139 14.53 6.25 6.71
CA LYS A 139 13.87 6.71 5.48
C LYS A 139 12.56 5.93 5.33
N ILE A 140 11.42 6.58 5.58
CA ILE A 140 10.11 5.92 5.56
C ILE A 140 9.20 6.64 4.57
N VAL A 141 8.70 5.91 3.57
CA VAL A 141 7.68 6.35 2.62
C VAL A 141 6.34 5.81 3.09
N ILE A 142 5.42 6.72 3.41
CA ILE A 142 4.06 6.43 3.84
C ILE A 142 3.12 6.77 2.70
N VAL A 143 2.56 5.74 2.09
CA VAL A 143 1.64 5.87 0.97
C VAL A 143 0.22 5.98 1.50
N ASP A 144 -0.49 7.00 1.02
CA ASP A 144 -1.89 7.22 1.38
C ASP A 144 -2.84 6.21 0.70
N ILE A 145 -4.14 6.34 0.98
CA ILE A 145 -5.15 5.43 0.41
C ILE A 145 -5.66 6.02 -0.91
N GLY A 146 -5.66 5.21 -1.98
CA GLY A 146 -6.23 5.57 -3.28
C GLY A 146 -7.76 5.75 -3.26
N PRO A 147 -8.40 6.21 -4.36
CA PRO A 147 -9.84 6.44 -4.41
C PRO A 147 -10.63 5.11 -4.49
N LEU A 148 -10.79 4.43 -3.36
CA LEU A 148 -11.45 3.11 -3.29
C LEU A 148 -12.90 3.16 -3.75
N GLY A 149 -13.57 4.30 -3.65
CA GLY A 149 -14.92 4.49 -4.19
C GLY A 149 -15.01 4.22 -5.70
N CYS A 150 -13.88 4.24 -6.41
CA CYS A 150 -13.79 4.05 -7.85
C CYS A 150 -13.31 2.66 -8.28
N ILE A 151 -13.01 1.74 -7.34
CA ILE A 151 -12.58 0.38 -7.75
C ILE A 151 -13.79 -0.43 -8.23
N PRO A 152 -13.60 -1.42 -9.12
CA PRO A 152 -14.72 -2.19 -9.67
C PRO A 152 -15.56 -2.88 -8.60
N PHE A 153 -14.95 -3.41 -7.52
CA PHE A 153 -15.66 -4.04 -6.41
C PHE A 153 -16.68 -3.10 -5.77
N VAL A 154 -16.24 -1.90 -5.34
CA VAL A 154 -17.11 -0.92 -4.66
C VAL A 154 -18.22 -0.45 -5.60
N ARG A 155 -17.89 -0.19 -6.86
CA ARG A 155 -18.88 0.19 -7.88
C ARG A 155 -19.95 -0.90 -8.06
N SER A 156 -19.56 -2.17 -8.04
CA SER A 156 -20.46 -3.31 -8.24
C SER A 156 -21.38 -3.53 -7.04
N ILE A 157 -20.84 -3.60 -5.81
CA ILE A 157 -21.66 -3.88 -4.61
C ILE A 157 -22.64 -2.75 -4.26
N HIS A 158 -22.36 -1.52 -4.70
CA HIS A 158 -23.24 -0.36 -4.52
C HIS A 158 -24.10 -0.06 -5.76
N PHE A 159 -24.09 -0.93 -6.79
CA PHE A 159 -24.86 -0.79 -8.03
C PHE A 159 -24.70 0.59 -8.69
N LEU A 160 -23.47 1.11 -8.70
CA LEU A 160 -23.19 2.44 -9.23
C LEU A 160 -23.26 2.46 -10.77
N PRO A 161 -23.72 3.56 -11.38
CA PRO A 161 -23.61 3.73 -12.82
C PRO A 161 -22.15 3.69 -13.29
N VAL A 162 -21.93 3.23 -14.52
CA VAL A 162 -20.59 3.13 -15.13
C VAL A 162 -19.84 4.46 -15.02
N GLY A 163 -18.58 4.38 -14.58
CA GLY A 163 -17.71 5.53 -14.39
C GLY A 163 -17.98 6.38 -13.14
N LYS A 164 -19.06 6.12 -12.39
CA LYS A 164 -19.31 6.80 -11.11
C LYS A 164 -18.53 6.14 -9.98
N CYS A 165 -18.28 6.89 -8.91
CA CYS A 165 -17.59 6.43 -7.72
C CYS A 165 -18.47 6.60 -6.48
N HIS A 166 -18.20 5.81 -5.44
CA HIS A 166 -18.85 5.95 -4.15
C HIS A 166 -18.29 7.17 -3.40
N GLU A 167 -18.97 8.32 -3.50
CA GLU A 167 -18.44 9.59 -3.01
C GLU A 167 -18.31 9.69 -1.48
N GLU A 168 -19.18 9.02 -0.73
CA GLU A 168 -19.08 8.99 0.73
C GLU A 168 -17.78 8.31 1.18
N MET A 169 -17.44 7.18 0.54
CA MET A 169 -16.19 6.45 0.80
C MET A 169 -14.98 7.30 0.41
N ASN A 170 -15.01 7.94 -0.75
CA ASN A 170 -13.94 8.84 -1.19
C ASN A 170 -13.80 10.06 -0.27
N THR A 171 -14.89 10.57 0.31
CA THR A 171 -14.87 11.67 1.29
C THR A 171 -14.19 11.24 2.59
N LEU A 172 -14.52 10.04 3.10
CA LEU A 172 -13.85 9.48 4.27
C LEU A 172 -12.34 9.32 4.00
N ILE A 173 -11.96 8.77 2.85
CA ILE A 173 -10.56 8.57 2.44
C ILE A 173 -9.80 9.90 2.38
N ARG A 174 -10.37 10.93 1.74
CA ARG A 174 -9.74 12.26 1.67
C ARG A 174 -9.49 12.84 3.07
N GLY A 175 -10.43 12.68 4.00
CA GLY A 175 -10.26 13.09 5.40
C GLY A 175 -9.14 12.32 6.11
N TYR A 176 -9.06 10.99 5.93
CA TYR A 176 -7.95 10.18 6.45
C TYR A 176 -6.60 10.63 5.88
N ASN A 177 -6.50 10.77 4.55
CA ASN A 177 -5.27 11.16 3.86
C ASN A 177 -4.77 12.54 4.32
N GLN A 178 -5.67 13.51 4.53
CA GLN A 178 -5.32 14.82 5.07
C GLN A 178 -4.76 14.75 6.51
N LYS A 179 -5.40 13.98 7.38
CA LYS A 179 -4.92 13.76 8.76
C LYS A 179 -3.57 13.03 8.76
N LEU A 180 -3.39 12.03 7.89
CA LEU A 180 -2.12 11.31 7.72
C LEU A 180 -1.00 12.24 7.24
N ARG A 181 -1.24 13.08 6.22
CA ARG A 181 -0.28 14.08 5.75
C ARG A 181 0.18 15.01 6.88
N THR A 182 -0.76 15.45 7.70
CA THR A 182 -0.47 16.29 8.87
C THR A 182 0.39 15.55 9.90
N ALA A 183 0.08 14.28 10.18
CA ALA A 183 0.87 13.45 11.10
C ALA A 183 2.30 13.22 10.59
N VAL A 184 2.48 12.95 9.29
CA VAL A 184 3.81 12.80 8.67
C VAL A 184 4.61 14.11 8.73
N HIS A 185 3.97 15.25 8.50
CA HIS A 185 4.62 16.55 8.66
C HIS A 185 5.11 16.78 10.11
N ARG A 186 4.27 16.49 11.11
CA ARG A 186 4.65 16.57 12.53
C ARG A 186 5.80 15.62 12.89
N LEU A 187 5.82 14.40 12.34
CA LEU A 187 6.93 13.46 12.55
C LEU A 187 8.28 14.02 12.06
N ASN A 188 8.31 14.71 10.91
CA ASN A 188 9.52 15.36 10.44
C ASN A 188 9.96 16.52 11.35
N GLN A 189 9.00 17.29 11.89
CA GLN A 189 9.30 18.35 12.87
C GLN A 189 9.86 17.78 14.19
N GLU A 190 9.30 16.67 14.67
CA GLU A 190 9.72 16.02 15.93
C GLU A 190 11.09 15.34 15.85
N LYS A 191 11.48 14.80 14.69
CA LYS A 191 12.68 13.95 14.54
C LYS A 191 13.89 14.65 13.94
N GLY A 192 13.71 15.83 13.34
CA GLY A 192 14.81 16.62 12.78
C GLY A 192 15.55 15.91 11.66
N SER A 193 16.81 16.29 11.43
CA SER A 193 17.62 15.83 10.28
C SER A 193 18.06 14.36 10.34
N GLY A 194 17.81 13.67 11.46
CA GLY A 194 18.20 12.28 11.63
C GLY A 194 17.27 11.27 10.95
N SER A 195 16.13 11.69 10.39
CA SER A 195 15.19 10.83 9.67
C SER A 195 14.37 11.63 8.67
N VAL A 196 13.87 10.97 7.63
CA VAL A 196 12.98 11.56 6.65
C VAL A 196 11.74 10.69 6.48
N PHE A 197 10.58 11.27 6.76
CA PHE A 197 9.27 10.66 6.54
C PHE A 197 8.63 11.30 5.31
N VAL A 198 8.41 10.53 4.26
CA VAL A 198 7.79 10.99 3.02
C VAL A 198 6.33 10.60 3.00
N TYR A 199 5.44 11.56 2.84
CA TYR A 199 4.04 11.31 2.47
C TYR A 199 3.95 11.15 0.96
N ALA A 200 3.34 10.05 0.49
CA ALA A 200 3.14 9.76 -0.93
C ALA A 200 1.65 9.69 -1.28
N ASN A 201 1.22 10.57 -2.18
CA ASN A 201 -0.16 10.83 -2.58
C ASN A 201 -0.58 9.93 -3.75
N SER A 202 -0.81 8.65 -3.47
CA SER A 202 -1.33 7.70 -4.45
C SER A 202 -2.75 8.06 -4.91
N TYR A 203 -3.56 8.69 -4.04
CA TYR A 203 -4.91 9.13 -4.37
C TYR A 203 -4.91 10.06 -5.59
N GLN A 204 -4.06 11.08 -5.56
CA GLN A 204 -3.95 12.04 -6.66
C GLN A 204 -3.50 11.36 -7.96
N VAL A 205 -2.52 10.45 -7.90
CA VAL A 205 -2.01 9.76 -9.09
C VAL A 205 -3.09 8.89 -9.73
N ILE A 206 -3.81 8.11 -8.92
CA ILE A 206 -4.90 7.27 -9.44
C ILE A 206 -6.05 8.14 -9.97
N ASN A 207 -6.37 9.25 -9.31
CA ASN A 207 -7.39 10.17 -9.80
C ASN A 207 -7.03 10.81 -11.15
N MET A 208 -5.75 11.18 -11.36
CA MET A 208 -5.28 11.65 -12.67
C MET A 208 -5.43 10.57 -13.75
N MET A 209 -5.10 9.31 -13.43
CA MET A 209 -5.30 8.20 -14.35
C MET A 209 -6.79 7.95 -14.64
N LEU A 210 -7.68 8.06 -13.66
CA LEU A 210 -9.13 7.91 -13.87
C LEU A 210 -9.70 9.00 -14.80
N GLN A 211 -9.22 10.24 -14.67
CA GLN A 211 -9.72 11.38 -15.44
C GLN A 211 -9.15 11.45 -16.86
N ASN A 212 -7.86 11.15 -17.02
CA ASN A 212 -7.11 11.33 -18.28
C ASN A 212 -6.53 10.00 -18.78
N TYR A 213 -7.27 8.91 -18.62
CA TYR A 213 -6.76 7.54 -18.79
C TYR A 213 -6.10 7.26 -20.14
N ARG A 214 -6.58 7.91 -21.22
CA ARG A 214 -5.99 7.77 -22.57
C ARG A 214 -4.57 8.34 -22.66
N ASP A 215 -4.29 9.43 -21.95
CA ASP A 215 -2.95 10.04 -21.90
C ASP A 215 -1.94 9.12 -21.21
N TYR A 216 -2.44 8.22 -20.35
CA TYR A 216 -1.67 7.19 -19.68
C TYR A 216 -1.64 5.86 -20.45
N GLY A 217 -2.24 5.80 -21.65
CA GLY A 217 -2.25 4.61 -22.50
C GLY A 217 -3.31 3.57 -22.15
N PHE A 218 -4.23 3.88 -21.23
CA PHE A 218 -5.35 3.01 -20.90
C PHE A 218 -6.52 3.20 -21.86
N GLU A 219 -7.31 2.15 -22.01
CA GLU A 219 -8.59 2.13 -22.74
C GLU A 219 -9.75 1.84 -21.80
N ASN A 220 -9.52 1.11 -20.70
CA ASN A 220 -10.55 0.80 -19.69
C ASN A 220 -10.08 1.15 -18.26
N VAL A 221 -10.90 1.92 -17.55
CA VAL A 221 -10.72 2.31 -16.14
C VAL A 221 -11.94 2.02 -15.26
N ASN A 222 -12.88 1.25 -15.79
CA ASN A 222 -14.14 0.92 -15.14
C ASN A 222 -14.20 -0.53 -14.71
N ASP A 223 -13.79 -1.42 -15.61
CA ASP A 223 -13.90 -2.87 -15.44
C ASP A 223 -12.54 -3.48 -15.09
N PRO A 224 -12.53 -4.61 -14.37
CA PRO A 224 -11.31 -5.36 -14.16
C PRO A 224 -10.86 -6.05 -15.47
N CYS A 225 -9.56 -6.27 -15.63
CA CYS A 225 -9.05 -7.11 -16.71
C CYS A 225 -9.35 -8.60 -16.46
N CYS A 226 -9.25 -9.07 -15.22
CA CYS A 226 -9.54 -10.43 -14.79
C CYS A 226 -10.79 -10.44 -13.91
N GLY A 227 -11.84 -11.10 -14.40
CA GLY A 227 -13.17 -11.06 -13.79
C GLY A 227 -14.12 -10.11 -14.50
N GLU A 228 -15.32 -10.03 -13.96
CA GLU A 228 -16.43 -9.24 -14.50
C GLU A 228 -16.92 -8.25 -13.46
N PHE A 229 -17.28 -7.07 -13.94
CA PHE A 229 -17.88 -6.02 -13.12
C PHE A 229 -19.28 -6.40 -12.63
N PHE A 230 -20.10 -7.00 -13.51
CA PHE A 230 -21.46 -7.42 -13.20
C PHE A 230 -21.90 -8.62 -14.06
N PRO A 231 -22.22 -9.79 -13.45
CA PRO A 231 -22.14 -10.08 -12.02
C PRO A 231 -20.69 -10.05 -11.53
N LEU A 232 -20.47 -9.58 -10.29
CA LEU A 232 -19.13 -9.52 -9.70
C LEU A 232 -18.51 -10.92 -9.71
N SER A 233 -17.37 -11.07 -10.38
CA SER A 233 -16.60 -12.31 -10.34
C SER A 233 -15.15 -12.05 -9.89
N PHE A 234 -14.65 -12.97 -9.07
CA PHE A 234 -13.30 -12.88 -8.53
C PHE A 234 -12.31 -13.58 -9.46
N CYS A 235 -11.14 -12.96 -9.66
CA CYS A 235 -10.02 -13.55 -10.37
C CYS A 235 -9.40 -14.66 -9.51
N LEU A 236 -9.93 -15.89 -9.59
CA LEU A 236 -9.44 -17.04 -8.84
C LEU A 236 -8.76 -18.02 -9.78
N ARG A 237 -7.63 -18.58 -9.34
CA ARG A 237 -7.05 -19.76 -9.98
C ARG A 237 -7.72 -20.98 -9.37
N ILE A 238 -8.30 -21.83 -10.21
CA ILE A 238 -8.98 -23.06 -9.79
C ILE A 238 -8.20 -24.26 -10.34
N GLY A 239 -8.08 -25.32 -9.54
CA GLY A 239 -7.41 -26.56 -9.95
C GLY A 239 -5.88 -26.47 -9.97
N ASP A 240 -5.24 -27.54 -10.45
CA ASP A 240 -3.79 -27.71 -10.38
C ASP A 240 -3.02 -26.96 -11.49
N GLU A 241 -3.64 -26.58 -12.61
CA GLU A 241 -2.90 -26.02 -13.75
C GLU A 241 -3.65 -24.89 -14.46
N ASN A 242 -3.21 -23.64 -14.20
CA ASN A 242 -3.44 -22.42 -14.98
C ASN A 242 -4.89 -22.01 -15.35
N GLU A 243 -5.91 -22.72 -14.89
CA GLU A 243 -7.30 -22.35 -15.17
C GLU A 243 -7.71 -21.19 -14.26
N ILE A 244 -8.12 -20.09 -14.89
CA ILE A 244 -8.66 -18.92 -14.20
C ILE A 244 -10.17 -19.02 -14.29
N SER A 245 -10.84 -18.83 -13.16
CA SER A 245 -12.29 -19.01 -13.00
C SER A 245 -13.15 -18.06 -13.82
N THR A 246 -12.53 -17.10 -14.51
CA THR A 246 -13.18 -15.96 -15.15
C THR A 246 -12.48 -15.56 -16.43
N SER A 247 -13.15 -14.71 -17.23
CA SER A 247 -12.57 -14.05 -18.39
C SER A 247 -11.36 -13.18 -17.99
N ILE A 248 -10.43 -13.05 -18.94
CA ILE A 248 -9.24 -12.21 -18.84
C ILE A 248 -9.19 -11.37 -20.11
N CYS A 249 -8.90 -10.08 -19.97
CA CYS A 249 -8.73 -9.17 -21.09
C CYS A 249 -7.51 -9.52 -21.95
N ASP A 250 -7.56 -9.19 -23.25
CA ASP A 250 -6.48 -9.50 -24.20
C ASP A 250 -5.20 -8.70 -23.90
N ASP A 251 -5.33 -7.39 -23.63
CA ASP A 251 -4.21 -6.50 -23.33
C ASP A 251 -4.33 -5.86 -21.94
N ARG A 252 -3.60 -6.47 -20.99
CA ARG A 252 -3.53 -6.05 -19.59
C ARG A 252 -2.95 -4.64 -19.42
N SER A 253 -2.18 -4.15 -20.40
CA SER A 253 -1.59 -2.81 -20.35
C SER A 253 -2.63 -1.70 -20.58
N LYS A 254 -3.78 -2.05 -21.19
CA LYS A 254 -4.88 -1.12 -21.48
C LYS A 254 -5.87 -0.96 -20.34
N TYR A 255 -5.74 -1.74 -19.28
CA TYR A 255 -6.63 -1.70 -18.13
C TYR A 255 -5.96 -1.07 -16.92
N LEU A 256 -6.66 -0.15 -16.26
CA LEU A 256 -6.19 0.42 -15.00
C LEU A 256 -6.29 -0.59 -13.85
N PHE A 257 -7.30 -1.46 -13.86
CA PHE A 257 -7.55 -2.48 -12.84
C PHE A 257 -7.20 -3.89 -13.35
N TRP A 258 -6.44 -4.65 -12.55
CA TRP A 258 -6.21 -6.07 -12.82
C TRP A 258 -7.43 -6.89 -12.45
N ASP A 259 -7.89 -6.77 -11.22
CA ASP A 259 -9.08 -7.43 -10.68
C ASP A 259 -10.00 -6.38 -10.03
N SER A 260 -11.05 -6.82 -9.35
CA SER A 260 -12.04 -5.94 -8.75
C SER A 260 -11.51 -5.03 -7.63
N TYR A 261 -10.29 -5.26 -7.14
CA TYR A 261 -9.66 -4.51 -6.04
C TYR A 261 -8.38 -3.78 -6.47
N HIS A 262 -7.55 -4.43 -7.29
CA HIS A 262 -6.15 -4.06 -7.45
C HIS A 262 -5.87 -3.35 -8.78
N PRO A 263 -5.02 -2.31 -8.76
CA PRO A 263 -4.49 -1.72 -9.99
C PRO A 263 -3.67 -2.74 -10.79
N SER A 264 -3.67 -2.61 -12.11
CA SER A 264 -2.86 -3.44 -13.01
C SER A 264 -1.37 -3.19 -12.83
N GLN A 265 -0.54 -4.05 -13.44
CA GLN A 265 0.91 -3.83 -13.46
C GLN A 265 1.26 -2.49 -14.13
N ALA A 266 0.58 -2.13 -15.22
CA ALA A 266 0.76 -0.86 -15.92
C ALA A 266 0.43 0.34 -15.03
N ALA A 267 -0.71 0.30 -14.32
CA ALA A 267 -1.06 1.33 -13.35
C ALA A 267 -0.04 1.41 -12.21
N ASN A 268 0.40 0.27 -11.67
CA ASN A 268 1.44 0.23 -10.64
C ASN A 268 2.79 0.78 -11.11
N PHE A 269 3.12 0.69 -12.40
CA PHE A 269 4.32 1.29 -12.98
C PHE A 269 4.19 2.81 -13.02
N ILE A 270 3.07 3.34 -13.50
CA ILE A 270 2.79 4.78 -13.55
C ILE A 270 2.81 5.39 -12.14
N ILE A 271 2.15 4.74 -11.17
CA ILE A 271 2.17 5.17 -9.76
C ILE A 271 3.60 5.27 -9.23
N ALA A 272 4.42 4.24 -9.51
CA ALA A 272 5.83 4.24 -9.10
C ALA A 272 6.63 5.38 -9.76
N GLN A 273 6.41 5.67 -11.05
CA GLN A 273 7.09 6.78 -11.75
C GLN A 273 6.75 8.14 -11.13
N HIS A 274 5.47 8.37 -10.82
CA HIS A 274 5.04 9.58 -10.13
C HIS A 274 5.66 9.69 -8.73
N MET A 275 5.78 8.60 -7.97
CA MET A 275 6.43 8.64 -6.65
C MET A 275 7.95 8.84 -6.74
N LEU A 276 8.60 8.32 -7.77
CA LEU A 276 10.03 8.47 -7.98
C LEU A 276 10.42 9.89 -8.36
N ASN A 277 9.64 10.53 -9.23
CA ASN A 277 10.05 11.75 -9.91
C ASN A 277 9.05 12.92 -9.75
N GLY A 278 7.95 12.72 -9.04
CA GLY A 278 6.91 13.72 -8.83
C GLY A 278 7.38 14.89 -7.98
N ASN A 279 6.58 15.96 -8.01
CA ASN A 279 6.77 17.14 -7.18
C ASN A 279 6.17 16.94 -5.77
N GLU A 280 6.21 18.00 -4.96
CA GLU A 280 5.72 18.00 -3.58
C GLU A 280 4.23 17.69 -3.41
N ASN A 281 3.43 17.81 -4.48
CA ASN A 281 2.01 17.43 -4.44
C ASN A 281 1.83 15.89 -4.50
N ILE A 282 2.82 15.18 -5.05
CA ILE A 282 2.86 13.73 -5.12
C ILE A 282 3.65 13.14 -3.96
N CYS A 283 4.86 13.64 -3.69
CA CYS A 283 5.69 13.17 -2.59
C CYS A 283 6.33 14.35 -1.85
N SER A 284 6.14 14.41 -0.54
CA SER A 284 6.66 15.51 0.30
C SER A 284 7.28 14.96 1.58
N PRO A 285 8.44 15.49 2.04
CA PRO A 285 9.16 16.63 1.48
C PRO A 285 10.06 16.28 0.27
N LEU A 286 10.33 15.01 0.03
CA LEU A 286 11.17 14.53 -1.06
C LEU A 286 10.42 13.49 -1.88
N ASN A 287 10.66 13.43 -3.18
CA ASN A 287 10.29 12.23 -3.96
C ASN A 287 11.22 11.06 -3.63
N VAL A 288 10.82 9.85 -4.04
CA VAL A 288 11.51 8.62 -3.63
C VAL A 288 12.95 8.56 -4.18
N ARG A 289 13.22 9.15 -5.34
CA ARG A 289 14.58 9.22 -5.90
C ARG A 289 15.47 10.18 -5.12
N GLN A 290 14.95 11.34 -4.73
CA GLN A 290 15.64 12.27 -3.84
C GLN A 290 15.91 11.64 -2.47
N LEU A 291 14.92 10.95 -1.88
CA LEU A 291 15.07 10.23 -0.62
C LEU A 291 16.16 9.15 -0.67
N HIS A 292 16.21 8.39 -1.76
CA HIS A 292 17.26 7.39 -1.99
C HIS A 292 18.66 8.02 -1.92
N ASN A 293 18.85 9.15 -2.59
CA ASN A 293 20.13 9.86 -2.65
C ASN A 293 20.41 10.72 -1.40
N TYR A 294 19.42 10.90 -0.51
CA TYR A 294 19.56 11.70 0.70
C TYR A 294 20.54 11.05 1.68
N LYS A 295 21.52 11.81 2.17
CA LYS A 295 22.50 11.34 3.15
C LYS A 295 22.08 11.84 4.54
N LEU A 296 21.79 10.89 5.42
CA LEU A 296 21.52 11.10 6.84
C LEU A 296 22.81 11.16 7.65
#